data_AF-A0A3D5KSF8-F1
#
_entry.id   AF-A0A3D5KSF8-F1
#
_cell.length_a   1.000
_cell.length_b   1.000
_cell.length_c   1.000
_cell.angle_alpha   90.00
_cell.angle_beta   90.00
_cell.angle_gamma   90.00
#
_symmetry.space_group_name_H-M   'P 1'
#
loop_
_entity.id
_entity.type
_entity.pdbx_description
1 polymer ?
#
loop_
_entity_poly.entity_id
_entity_poly.type
_entity_poly.pdbx_seq_one_letter_code
_entity_poly.pdbx_strand_id
1 'polypeptide(L)'
;EVVEAHLIEAQLKNKKWGVSPEIYLEVLTKKAADIDGRMKIGAIYGGGSEEEVETLSNLGRKLGTLLVIRAEFVDIFERDELSNRVKNECLPLPILYAIRNKNVKTKIKKILLKDKLVKEDCEEIIKILDKSKDVLTLKNYLLQLNIQAKQLVGKLNDNQARKTIQELVTSLLEDL
;
A
#
# COMPACT_ATOMS: atom_id res chain seq x y z
N GLU A 1 4.55 13.47 9.92
CA GLU A 1 4.66 12.14 9.27
C GLU A 1 4.64 12.20 7.75
N VAL A 2 3.55 12.66 7.12
CA VAL A 2 3.40 12.62 5.66
C VAL A 2 4.53 13.33 4.91
N VAL A 3 4.92 14.55 5.32
CA VAL A 3 6.03 15.29 4.69
C VAL A 3 7.35 14.55 4.81
N GLU A 4 7.66 14.03 6.00
CA GLU A 4 8.86 13.22 6.26
C GLU A 4 8.90 11.99 5.34
N ALA A 5 7.77 11.30 5.18
CA ALA A 5 7.66 10.14 4.30
C ALA A 5 8.01 10.47 2.83
N HIS A 6 7.49 11.59 2.30
CA HIS A 6 7.81 12.03 0.94
C HIS A 6 9.29 12.40 0.77
N LEU A 7 9.90 13.03 1.78
CA LEU A 7 11.34 13.35 1.76
C LEU A 7 12.19 12.08 1.73
N ILE A 8 11.86 11.08 2.55
CA ILE A 8 12.58 9.80 2.58
C ILE A 8 12.40 9.08 1.23
N GLU A 9 11.17 8.96 0.71
CA GLU A 9 10.90 8.32 -0.57
C GLU A 9 11.69 8.94 -1.73
N ALA A 10 11.74 10.27 -1.80
CA ALA A 10 12.52 10.98 -2.82
C ALA A 10 14.01 10.59 -2.79
N GLN A 11 14.57 10.34 -1.59
CA GLN A 11 15.96 9.88 -1.44
C GLN A 11 16.15 8.42 -1.85
N LEU A 12 15.11 7.57 -1.75
CA LEU A 12 15.18 6.15 -2.09
C LEU A 12 15.27 5.90 -3.59
N LYS A 13 14.80 6.82 -4.44
CA LYS A 13 14.87 6.74 -5.92
C LYS A 13 16.24 6.28 -6.44
N ASN A 14 17.31 6.87 -5.91
CA ASN A 14 18.69 6.61 -6.37
C ASN A 14 19.23 5.24 -5.93
N LYS A 15 18.55 4.57 -4.98
CA LYS A 15 18.93 3.28 -4.41
C LYS A 15 17.88 2.19 -4.69
N LYS A 16 16.92 2.43 -5.58
CA LYS A 16 15.69 1.61 -5.79
C LYS A 16 15.90 0.10 -5.88
N TRP A 17 17.03 -0.38 -6.41
CA TRP A 17 17.33 -1.82 -6.50
C TRP A 17 17.89 -2.44 -5.21
N GLY A 18 18.18 -1.64 -4.19
CA GLY A 18 18.74 -2.06 -2.90
C GLY A 18 17.95 -1.53 -1.70
N VAL A 19 16.77 -0.94 -1.94
CA VAL A 19 15.87 -0.51 -0.87
C VAL A 19 15.33 -1.76 -0.16
N SER A 20 15.40 -1.78 1.17
CA SER A 20 14.73 -2.80 1.98
C SER A 20 13.21 -2.57 1.93
N PRO A 21 12.41 -3.62 1.68
CA PRO A 21 10.96 -3.47 1.67
C PRO A 21 10.40 -3.00 3.02
N GLU A 22 11.05 -3.34 4.15
CA GLU A 22 10.67 -2.87 5.48
C GLU A 22 10.78 -1.35 5.60
N ILE A 23 11.90 -0.77 5.13
CA ILE A 23 12.11 0.68 5.14
C ILE A 23 11.03 1.37 4.30
N TYR A 24 10.74 0.82 3.11
CA TYR A 24 9.74 1.43 2.24
C TYR A 24 8.31 1.22 2.75
N LEU A 25 8.01 0.10 3.41
CA LEU A 25 6.74 -0.13 4.08
C LEU A 25 6.50 0.87 5.22
N GLU A 26 7.55 1.24 5.97
CA GLU A 26 7.45 2.29 7.00
C GLU A 26 7.09 3.65 6.36
N VAL A 27 7.74 4.00 5.24
CA VAL A 27 7.43 5.22 4.48
C VAL A 27 5.97 5.25 4.06
N LEU A 28 5.44 4.16 3.48
CA LEU A 28 4.04 4.06 3.09
C LEU A 28 3.10 4.16 4.31
N THR A 29 3.46 3.53 5.43
CA THR A 29 2.67 3.60 6.68
C THR A 29 2.64 5.02 7.27
N LYS A 30 3.72 5.79 7.13
CA LYS A 30 3.75 7.21 7.51
C LYS A 30 2.89 8.08 6.59
N LYS A 31 2.77 7.75 5.30
CA LYS A 31 1.84 8.42 4.37
C LYS A 31 0.38 8.21 4.76
N ALA A 32 0.05 7.04 5.33
CA ALA A 32 -1.29 6.73 5.82
C ALA A 32 -1.79 7.66 6.95
N ALA A 33 -0.91 8.46 7.57
CA ALA A 33 -1.26 9.45 8.60
C ALA A 33 -2.28 10.50 8.13
N ASP A 34 -2.37 10.76 6.81
CA ASP A 34 -3.39 11.68 6.26
C ASP A 34 -4.81 11.16 6.50
N ILE A 35 -5.06 9.86 6.29
CA ILE A 35 -6.39 9.26 6.47
C ILE A 35 -6.75 9.15 7.95
N ASP A 36 -5.79 8.72 8.78
CA ASP A 36 -5.86 8.73 10.24
C ASP A 36 -6.31 10.09 10.79
N GLY A 37 -5.57 11.16 10.43
CA GLY A 37 -5.87 12.51 10.89
C GLY A 37 -7.26 13.01 10.48
N ARG A 38 -7.69 12.72 9.24
CA ARG A 38 -9.01 13.11 8.74
C ARG A 38 -10.14 12.40 9.49
N MET A 39 -10.02 11.10 9.72
CA MET A 39 -11.04 10.34 10.45
C MET A 39 -11.13 10.78 11.90
N LYS A 40 -9.98 11.04 12.54
CA LYS A 40 -9.91 11.58 13.91
C LYS A 40 -10.58 12.95 14.03
N ILE A 41 -10.25 13.89 13.13
CA ILE A 41 -10.82 15.24 13.14
C ILE A 41 -12.32 15.20 12.86
N GLY A 42 -12.77 14.35 11.92
CA GLY A 42 -14.18 14.15 11.64
C GLY A 42 -14.96 13.64 12.86
N ALA A 43 -14.39 12.71 13.62
CA ALA A 43 -14.98 12.21 14.87
C ALA A 43 -15.11 13.32 15.92
N ILE A 44 -14.05 14.12 16.12
CA ILE A 44 -14.04 15.24 17.07
C ILE A 44 -15.09 16.28 16.68
N TYR A 45 -15.10 16.69 15.41
CA TYR A 45 -16.04 17.70 14.91
C TYR A 45 -17.50 17.23 15.00
N GLY A 46 -17.73 15.93 14.80
CA GLY A 46 -19.04 15.29 14.96
C GLY A 46 -19.48 15.09 16.41
N GLY A 47 -18.67 15.48 17.41
CA GLY A 47 -18.99 15.30 18.83
C GLY A 47 -18.90 13.85 19.31
N GLY A 48 -18.09 13.02 18.64
CA GLY A 48 -17.86 11.64 19.05
C GLY A 48 -17.16 11.55 20.41
N SER A 49 -17.41 10.45 21.12
CA SER A 49 -16.73 10.13 22.38
C SER A 49 -15.22 9.91 22.18
N GLU A 50 -14.44 9.98 23.26
CA GLU A 50 -13.00 9.69 23.19
C GLU A 50 -12.69 8.30 22.60
N GLU A 51 -13.51 7.30 22.93
CA GLU A 51 -13.39 5.94 22.38
C GLU A 51 -13.67 5.90 20.86
N GLU A 52 -14.68 6.63 20.39
CA GLU A 52 -14.99 6.70 18.95
C GLU A 52 -13.90 7.45 18.19
N VAL A 53 -13.38 8.55 18.75
CA VAL A 53 -12.27 9.33 18.17
C VAL A 53 -11.03 8.44 18.01
N GLU A 54 -10.67 7.68 19.04
CA GLU A 54 -9.54 6.77 19.00
C GLU A 54 -9.78 5.58 18.07
N THR A 55 -11.00 5.03 18.05
CA THR A 55 -11.38 3.96 17.13
C THR A 55 -11.28 4.40 15.67
N LEU A 56 -11.76 5.60 15.34
CA LEU A 56 -11.71 6.17 14.00
C LEU A 56 -10.30 6.57 13.57
N SER A 57 -9.47 7.07 14.48
CA SER A 57 -8.04 7.31 14.24
C SER A 57 -7.31 6.00 13.89
N ASN A 58 -7.48 4.96 14.71
CA ASN A 58 -6.88 3.65 14.49
C ASN A 58 -7.37 2.97 13.21
N LEU A 59 -8.66 3.14 12.89
CA LEU A 59 -9.25 2.66 11.65
C LEU A 59 -8.66 3.41 10.45
N GLY A 60 -8.55 4.74 10.54
CA GLY A 60 -7.98 5.57 9.49
C GLY A 60 -6.53 5.23 9.20
N ARG A 61 -5.73 4.92 10.22
CA ARG A 61 -4.35 4.44 10.01
C ARG A 61 -4.31 3.13 9.22
N LYS A 62 -5.14 2.13 9.58
CA LYS A 62 -5.18 0.83 8.89
C LYS A 62 -5.72 0.95 7.46
N LEU A 63 -6.80 1.69 7.31
CA LEU A 63 -7.43 1.99 6.03
C LEU A 63 -6.46 2.72 5.10
N GLY A 64 -5.78 3.75 5.60
CA GLY A 64 -4.76 4.48 4.87
C GLY A 64 -3.64 3.55 4.41
N THR A 65 -3.10 2.70 5.29
CA THR A 65 -2.05 1.74 4.94
C THR A 65 -2.51 0.74 3.87
N LEU A 66 -3.74 0.23 3.94
CA LEU A 66 -4.31 -0.63 2.91
C LEU A 66 -4.38 0.09 1.56
N LEU A 67 -4.86 1.35 1.54
CA LEU A 67 -4.99 2.16 0.34
C LEU A 67 -3.65 2.44 -0.34
N VAL A 68 -2.66 2.94 0.41
CA VAL A 68 -1.35 3.24 -0.19
C VAL A 68 -0.65 1.99 -0.68
N ILE A 69 -0.73 0.86 0.02
CA ILE A 69 -0.09 -0.38 -0.45
C ILE A 69 -0.88 -0.97 -1.63
N ARG A 70 -2.21 -0.90 -1.66
CA ARG A 70 -3.01 -1.31 -2.83
C ARG A 70 -2.59 -0.52 -4.08
N ALA A 71 -2.38 0.79 -3.95
CA ALA A 71 -1.91 1.62 -5.06
C ALA A 71 -0.58 1.12 -5.63
N GLU A 72 0.35 0.67 -4.78
CA GLU A 72 1.62 0.08 -5.24
C GLU A 72 1.43 -1.21 -6.07
N PHE A 73 0.36 -1.97 -5.85
CA PHE A 73 -0.01 -3.08 -6.74
C PHE A 73 -0.60 -2.55 -8.04
N VAL A 74 -1.53 -1.59 -7.98
CA VAL A 74 -2.20 -1.00 -9.15
C VAL A 74 -1.19 -0.40 -10.14
N ASP A 75 -0.19 0.33 -9.64
CA ASP A 75 0.86 0.92 -10.47
C ASP A 75 1.63 -0.11 -11.32
N ILE A 76 1.67 -1.38 -10.91
CA ILE A 76 2.34 -2.45 -11.66
C ILE A 76 1.48 -2.91 -12.86
N PHE A 77 0.16 -2.86 -12.74
CA PHE A 77 -0.77 -3.20 -13.83
C PHE A 77 -0.74 -2.15 -14.94
N GLU A 78 -0.53 -0.89 -14.56
CA GLU A 78 -0.51 0.24 -15.49
C GLU A 78 0.90 0.50 -16.04
N ARG A 79 1.12 0.18 -17.33
CA ARG A 79 2.42 0.31 -18.01
C ARG A 79 3.07 1.67 -17.80
N ASP A 80 2.31 2.74 -17.97
CA ASP A 80 2.85 4.10 -17.97
C ASP A 80 3.24 4.52 -16.55
N GLU A 81 2.48 4.10 -15.54
CA GLU A 81 2.82 4.27 -14.12
C GLU A 81 4.05 3.46 -13.75
N LEU A 82 4.10 2.16 -14.07
CA LEU A 82 5.26 1.33 -13.79
C LEU A 82 6.53 1.89 -14.46
N SER A 83 6.43 2.38 -15.70
CA SER A 83 7.55 3.01 -16.40
C SER A 83 8.01 4.29 -15.68
N ASN A 84 7.07 5.13 -15.23
CA ASN A 84 7.38 6.32 -14.46
C ASN A 84 8.05 5.96 -13.13
N ARG A 85 7.49 5.02 -12.35
CA ARG A 85 8.05 4.54 -11.08
C ARG A 85 9.49 4.05 -11.25
N VAL A 86 9.73 3.26 -12.30
CA VAL A 86 11.08 2.75 -12.62
C VAL A 86 12.04 3.88 -12.98
N LYS A 87 11.62 4.91 -13.72
CA LYS A 87 12.52 6.01 -14.13
C LYS A 87 12.76 6.99 -13.00
N ASN A 88 11.69 7.36 -12.30
CA ASN A 88 11.63 8.58 -11.52
C ASN A 88 11.48 8.39 -10.02
N GLU A 89 11.20 7.18 -9.52
CA GLU A 89 10.79 6.99 -8.13
C GLU A 89 11.38 5.71 -7.51
N CYS A 90 10.87 5.35 -6.33
CA CYS A 90 11.13 4.05 -5.73
C CYS A 90 10.42 2.94 -6.54
N LEU A 91 10.94 1.71 -6.50
CA LEU A 91 10.22 0.59 -7.11
C LEU A 91 8.99 0.27 -6.27
N PRO A 92 7.89 -0.17 -6.91
CA PRO A 92 6.70 -0.60 -6.18
C PRO A 92 6.99 -1.61 -5.08
N LEU A 93 6.35 -1.48 -3.92
CA LEU A 93 6.59 -2.33 -2.76
C LEU A 93 6.56 -3.84 -3.08
N PRO A 94 5.59 -4.37 -3.86
CA PRO A 94 5.56 -5.80 -4.21
C PRO A 94 6.81 -6.25 -4.97
N ILE A 95 7.35 -5.40 -5.85
CA ILE A 95 8.60 -5.67 -6.56
C ILE A 95 9.77 -5.72 -5.58
N LEU A 96 9.85 -4.78 -4.62
CA LEU A 96 10.91 -4.79 -3.60
C LEU A 96 10.91 -6.10 -2.79
N TYR A 97 9.75 -6.62 -2.41
CA TYR A 97 9.63 -7.93 -1.76
C TYR A 97 10.15 -9.05 -2.67
N ALA A 98 9.74 -9.08 -3.94
CA ALA A 98 10.13 -10.14 -4.87
C ALA A 98 11.63 -10.16 -5.20
N ILE A 99 12.28 -9.00 -5.34
CA ILE A 99 13.69 -8.90 -5.72
C ILE A 99 14.68 -9.25 -4.59
N ARG A 100 14.20 -9.62 -3.40
CA ARG A 100 15.05 -10.27 -2.37
C ARG A 100 15.65 -11.55 -2.89
N ASN A 101 14.90 -12.29 -3.70
CA ASN A 101 15.41 -13.42 -4.44
C ASN A 101 16.26 -12.93 -5.62
N LYS A 102 17.56 -13.24 -5.60
CA LYS A 102 18.52 -12.80 -6.63
C LYS A 102 18.15 -13.24 -8.05
N ASN A 103 17.56 -14.44 -8.22
CA ASN A 103 17.15 -14.93 -9.53
C ASN A 103 15.94 -14.16 -10.05
N VAL A 104 14.98 -13.87 -9.18
CA VAL A 104 13.81 -13.03 -9.50
C VAL A 104 14.24 -11.61 -9.83
N LYS A 105 15.17 -11.05 -9.05
CA LYS A 105 15.75 -9.73 -9.31
C LYS A 105 16.34 -9.59 -10.70
N THR A 106 17.11 -10.59 -11.15
CA THR A 106 17.70 -10.58 -12.50
C THR A 106 16.63 -10.59 -13.59
N LYS A 107 15.57 -11.39 -13.43
CA LYS A 107 14.44 -11.44 -14.37
C LYS A 107 13.69 -10.11 -14.43
N ILE A 108 13.29 -9.59 -13.27
CA ILE A 108 12.56 -8.31 -13.18
C ILE A 108 13.40 -7.17 -13.76
N LYS A 109 14.71 -7.11 -13.49
CA LYS A 109 15.62 -6.13 -14.09
C LYS A 109 15.61 -6.18 -15.62
N LYS A 110 15.65 -7.37 -16.22
CA LYS A 110 15.64 -7.54 -17.67
C LYS A 110 14.38 -6.97 -18.31
N ILE A 111 13.25 -7.04 -17.60
CA ILE A 111 11.96 -6.50 -18.05
C ILE A 111 11.92 -4.98 -17.83
N LEU A 112 12.15 -4.53 -16.59
CA LEU A 112 11.99 -3.11 -16.20
C LEU A 112 13.00 -2.17 -16.84
N LEU A 113 14.17 -2.66 -17.29
CA LEU A 113 15.20 -1.85 -17.92
C LEU A 113 15.11 -1.82 -19.45
N LYS A 114 14.02 -2.33 -20.06
CA LYS A 114 13.74 -2.11 -21.48
C LYS A 114 13.51 -0.62 -21.75
N ASP A 115 13.88 -0.15 -22.94
CA ASP A 115 13.66 1.25 -23.36
C ASP A 115 12.18 1.65 -23.28
N LYS A 116 11.30 0.71 -23.61
CA LYS A 116 9.85 0.85 -23.58
C LYS A 116 9.22 -0.42 -23.03
N LEU A 117 8.42 -0.26 -21.96
CA LEU A 117 7.56 -1.33 -21.46
C LEU A 117 6.35 -1.49 -22.37
N VAL A 118 5.85 -2.71 -22.49
CA VAL A 118 4.56 -3.03 -23.11
C VAL A 118 3.65 -3.74 -22.10
N LYS A 119 2.38 -3.97 -22.45
CA LYS A 119 1.41 -4.57 -21.52
C LYS A 119 1.86 -5.96 -21.07
N GLU A 120 2.43 -6.73 -21.99
CA GLU A 120 2.92 -8.08 -21.76
C GLU A 120 4.07 -8.11 -20.73
N ASP A 121 4.84 -7.01 -20.61
CA ASP A 121 5.89 -6.88 -19.60
C ASP A 121 5.31 -6.76 -18.19
N CYS A 122 4.25 -5.96 -18.03
CA CYS A 122 3.51 -5.85 -16.78
C CYS A 122 2.91 -7.20 -16.39
N GLU A 123 2.27 -7.89 -17.33
CA GLU A 123 1.70 -9.22 -17.12
C GLU A 123 2.76 -10.26 -16.72
N GLU A 124 3.96 -10.21 -17.31
CA GLU A 124 5.07 -11.08 -16.93
C GLU A 124 5.52 -10.79 -15.49
N ILE A 125 5.64 -9.52 -15.11
CA ILE A 125 5.98 -9.13 -13.75
C ILE A 125 4.93 -9.62 -12.77
N ILE A 126 3.63 -9.41 -13.04
CA ILE A 126 2.54 -9.88 -12.18
C ILE A 126 2.63 -11.39 -11.96
N LYS A 127 2.84 -12.17 -13.03
CA LYS A 127 3.05 -13.64 -12.94
C LYS A 127 4.26 -14.03 -12.09
N ILE A 128 5.31 -13.22 -12.08
CA ILE A 128 6.48 -13.43 -11.20
C ILE A 128 6.12 -13.11 -9.75
N LEU A 129 5.40 -12.02 -9.50
CA LEU A 129 4.99 -11.58 -8.16
C LEU A 129 4.03 -12.59 -7.51
N ASP A 130 3.06 -13.12 -8.25
CA ASP A 130 2.10 -14.11 -7.73
C ASP A 130 2.76 -15.42 -7.29
N LYS A 131 3.93 -15.75 -7.85
CA LYS A 131 4.71 -16.94 -7.47
C LYS A 131 5.70 -16.67 -6.34
N SER A 132 5.81 -15.42 -5.88
CA SER A 132 6.79 -15.01 -4.88
C SER A 132 6.27 -15.24 -3.46
N LYS A 133 7.00 -16.06 -2.68
CA LYS A 133 6.71 -16.27 -1.25
C LYS A 133 6.81 -14.98 -0.44
N ASP A 134 7.77 -14.10 -0.77
CA ASP A 134 7.94 -12.81 -0.11
C ASP A 134 6.73 -11.88 -0.37
N VAL A 135 6.19 -11.89 -1.59
CA VAL A 135 4.97 -11.11 -1.92
C VAL A 135 3.75 -11.71 -1.22
N LEU A 136 3.66 -13.03 -1.10
CA LEU A 136 2.60 -13.67 -0.30
C LEU A 136 2.64 -13.21 1.16
N THR A 137 3.82 -13.00 1.75
CA THR A 137 3.94 -12.41 3.10
C THR A 137 3.34 -11.00 3.17
N LEU A 138 3.57 -10.16 2.15
CA LEU A 138 2.96 -8.84 2.06
C LEU A 138 1.43 -8.93 1.91
N LYS A 139 0.90 -9.81 1.05
CA LYS A 139 -0.55 -10.03 0.90
C LYS A 139 -1.19 -10.50 2.22
N ASN A 140 -0.53 -11.40 2.95
CA ASN A 140 -0.99 -11.83 4.27
C ASN A 140 -1.02 -10.70 5.30
N TYR A 141 -0.01 -9.81 5.28
CA TYR A 141 -0.01 -8.62 6.13
C TYR A 141 -1.20 -7.70 5.85
N LEU A 142 -1.52 -7.46 4.57
CA LEU A 142 -2.70 -6.68 4.17
C LEU A 142 -4.00 -7.36 4.63
N LEU A 143 -4.12 -8.67 4.49
CA LEU A 143 -5.28 -9.42 4.97
C LEU A 143 -5.48 -9.25 6.48
N GLN A 144 -4.41 -9.31 7.27
CA GLN A 144 -4.48 -9.08 8.72
C GLN A 144 -4.91 -7.64 9.05
N LEU A 145 -4.35 -6.64 8.35
CA LEU A 145 -4.79 -5.25 8.51
C LEU A 145 -6.27 -5.07 8.17
N ASN A 146 -6.75 -5.72 7.12
CA ASN A 146 -8.16 -5.67 6.72
C ASN A 146 -9.07 -6.30 7.79
N ILE A 147 -8.69 -7.46 8.33
CA ILE A 147 -9.44 -8.09 9.44
C ILE A 147 -9.51 -7.14 10.65
N GLN A 148 -8.39 -6.52 11.03
CA GLN A 148 -8.36 -5.56 12.13
C GLN A 148 -9.20 -4.31 11.83
N ALA A 149 -9.19 -3.81 10.58
CA ALA A 149 -10.04 -2.69 10.17
C ALA A 149 -11.53 -3.05 10.30
N LYS A 150 -11.95 -4.24 9.83
CA LYS A 150 -13.32 -4.74 9.98
C LYS A 150 -13.75 -4.84 11.46
N GLN A 151 -12.85 -5.30 12.33
CA GLN A 151 -13.10 -5.35 13.77
C GLN A 151 -13.33 -3.96 14.37
N LEU A 152 -12.54 -2.96 13.96
CA LEU A 152 -12.71 -1.57 14.41
C LEU A 152 -14.03 -0.96 13.91
N VAL A 153 -14.41 -1.21 12.66
CA VAL A 153 -15.71 -0.78 12.13
C VAL A 153 -16.86 -1.37 12.93
N GLY A 154 -16.75 -2.63 13.35
CA GLY A 154 -17.74 -3.31 14.19
C GLY A 154 -17.94 -2.70 15.59
N LYS A 155 -17.00 -1.89 16.08
CA LYS A 155 -17.12 -1.15 17.36
C LYS A 155 -17.91 0.14 17.24
N LEU A 156 -18.14 0.63 16.02
CA LEU A 156 -18.84 1.89 15.79
C LEU A 156 -20.36 1.70 15.82
N ASN A 157 -21.06 2.76 16.22
CA ASN A 157 -22.52 2.84 16.23
C ASN A 157 -23.13 2.52 14.85
N ASP A 158 -24.24 1.78 14.82
CA ASP A 158 -24.90 1.43 13.56
C ASP A 158 -25.57 2.66 12.93
N ASN A 159 -25.01 3.11 11.82
CA ASN A 159 -25.52 4.20 11.02
C ASN A 159 -25.06 4.04 9.56
N GLN A 160 -25.53 4.93 8.69
CA GLN A 160 -25.18 4.88 7.28
C GLN A 160 -23.68 5.04 7.02
N ALA A 161 -23.00 5.91 7.78
CA ALA A 161 -21.57 6.14 7.62
C ALA A 161 -20.75 4.87 7.95
N ARG A 162 -21.12 4.16 9.02
CA ARG A 162 -20.51 2.86 9.35
C ARG A 162 -20.65 1.85 8.21
N LYS A 163 -21.84 1.74 7.62
CA LYS A 163 -22.12 0.81 6.51
C LYS A 163 -21.24 1.13 5.29
N THR A 164 -21.14 2.40 4.92
CA THR A 164 -20.26 2.84 3.82
C THR A 164 -18.79 2.52 4.09
N ILE A 165 -18.31 2.75 5.31
CA ILE A 165 -16.93 2.40 5.69
C ILE A 165 -16.74 0.87 5.66
N GLN A 166 -17.71 0.09 6.11
CA GLN A 166 -17.67 -1.37 6.07
C GLN A 166 -17.54 -1.91 4.65
N GLU A 167 -18.29 -1.35 3.70
CA GLU A 167 -18.23 -1.68 2.27
C GLU A 167 -16.86 -1.35 1.67
N LEU A 168 -16.35 -0.14 1.97
CA LEU A 168 -15.01 0.28 1.54
C LEU A 168 -13.94 -0.70 2.06
N VAL A 169 -13.93 -0.98 3.37
CA VAL A 169 -12.96 -1.91 3.97
C VAL A 169 -13.07 -3.31 3.37
N THR A 170 -14.28 -3.77 3.07
CA THR A 170 -14.50 -5.11 2.51
C THR A 170 -13.96 -5.24 1.09
N SER A 171 -14.16 -4.22 0.25
CA SER A 171 -13.76 -4.23 -1.16
C SER A 171 -12.27 -3.93 -1.40
N LEU A 172 -11.56 -3.36 -0.43
CA LEU A 172 -10.18 -2.90 -0.62
C LEU A 172 -9.16 -3.96 -1.03
N LEU A 173 -9.40 -5.23 -0.72
CA LEU A 173 -8.49 -6.31 -1.10
C LEU A 173 -9.05 -7.20 -2.21
N GLU A 174 -10.17 -6.80 -2.83
CA GLU A 174 -10.65 -7.47 -4.03
C GLU A 174 -9.59 -7.36 -5.13
N ASP A 175 -9.36 -8.49 -5.81
CA ASP A 175 -8.40 -8.65 -6.91
C ASP A 175 -6.91 -8.46 -6.55
N LEU A 176 -6.56 -8.53 -5.26
CA LEU A 176 -5.17 -8.42 -4.77
C LEU A 176 -4.51 -9.76 -4.44
#